data_AF-A0A537ZML0-F1
#
_entry.id   AF-A0A537ZML0-F1
#
_cell.length_a   1.000
_cell.length_b   1.000
_cell.length_c   1.000
_cell.angle_alpha   90.00
_cell.angle_beta   90.00
_cell.angle_gamma   90.00
#
_symmetry.space_group_name_H-M   'P 1'
#
loop_
_entity.id
_entity.type
_entity.pdbx_description
1 polymer ?
#
loop_
_entity_poly.entity_id
_entity_poly.type
_entity_poly.pdbx_seq_one_letter_code
_entity_poly.pdbx_strand_id
1 'polypeptide(L)'
;HFWGRRHFETRDESRNVWWLSWLSFGESWHNNHHAFPSSAFHGLRRFELDPGGWVIRGLERCGLAWRVVRIPPARQQAKLADA
;
A
#
# COMPACT_ATOMS: atom_id res chain seq x y z
N HIS A 1 -3.69 -9.44 10.20
CA HIS A 1 -2.90 -10.59 9.71
C HIS A 1 -3.65 -11.93 9.71
N PHE A 2 -4.99 -11.95 9.69
CA PHE A 2 -5.72 -13.22 9.65
C PHE A 2 -6.94 -13.16 8.73
N TRP A 3 -7.42 -11.95 8.42
CA TRP A 3 -8.66 -11.75 7.67
C TRP A 3 -8.48 -10.65 6.63
N GLY A 4 -9.05 -10.88 5.44
CA GLY A 4 -8.95 -9.97 4.29
C GLY A 4 -8.35 -10.64 3.05
N ARG A 5 -8.03 -9.83 2.04
CA ARG A 5 -7.48 -10.30 0.76
C ARG A 5 -5.96 -10.31 0.77
N ARG A 6 -5.35 -11.27 0.05
CA ARG A 6 -3.90 -11.32 -0.18
C ARG A 6 -3.67 -11.08 -1.67
N HIS A 7 -3.20 -9.90 -2.04
CA HIS A 7 -2.94 -9.53 -3.42
C HIS A 7 -1.49 -9.82 -3.83
N PHE A 8 -0.58 -9.83 -2.86
CA PHE A 8 0.84 -10.03 -3.06
C PHE A 8 1.38 -11.18 -2.22
N GLU A 9 2.34 -11.90 -2.77
CA GLU A 9 3.13 -12.90 -2.07
C GLU A 9 4.02 -12.24 -1.01
N THR A 10 3.83 -12.69 0.23
CA THR A 10 4.60 -12.30 1.43
C THR A 10 4.98 -13.57 2.19
N ARG A 11 5.89 -13.48 3.15
CA ARG A 11 6.29 -14.66 3.98
C ARG A 11 5.40 -14.86 5.21
N ASP A 12 4.41 -14.00 5.39
CA ASP A 12 3.52 -13.92 6.55
C ASP A 12 2.04 -14.00 6.12
N GLU A 13 1.14 -13.91 7.09
CA GLU A 13 -0.31 -13.89 6.88
C GLU A 13 -0.89 -12.46 6.82
N SER A 14 -0.13 -11.46 6.38
CA SER A 14 -0.69 -10.13 6.12
C SER A 14 -1.83 -10.18 5.11
N ARG A 15 -2.89 -9.40 5.36
CA ARG A 15 -4.12 -9.35 4.55
C ARG A 15 -4.64 -7.93 4.48
N ASN A 16 -5.20 -7.56 3.34
CA ASN A 16 -5.83 -6.28 3.07
C ASN A 16 -7.30 -6.27 3.54
N VAL A 17 -7.66 -5.27 4.34
CA VAL A 17 -9.04 -5.00 4.77
C VAL A 17 -9.50 -3.67 4.22
N TRP A 18 -10.15 -3.70 3.05
CA TRP A 18 -10.39 -2.50 2.25
C TRP A 18 -11.25 -1.43 2.95
N TRP A 19 -12.31 -1.81 3.67
CA TRP A 19 -13.24 -0.84 4.26
C TRP A 19 -12.62 -0.09 5.44
N LEU A 20 -11.65 -0.69 6.11
CA LEU A 20 -10.92 -0.06 7.21
C LEU A 20 -9.89 0.95 6.72
N SER A 21 -9.58 0.99 5.41
CA SER A 21 -8.49 1.82 4.89
C SER A 21 -8.78 3.31 5.01
N TRP A 22 -10.06 3.68 5.00
CA TRP A 22 -10.48 5.04 5.25
C TRP A 22 -10.17 5.50 6.68
N LEU A 23 -10.52 4.68 7.67
CA LEU A 23 -10.33 5.01 9.09
C LEU A 23 -8.88 4.87 9.55
N SER A 24 -8.15 3.93 8.95
CA SER A 24 -6.76 3.62 9.28
C SER A 24 -5.75 4.40 8.45
N PHE A 25 -6.18 5.41 7.68
CA PHE A 25 -5.30 6.18 6.80
C PHE A 25 -4.49 5.33 5.80
N GLY A 26 -5.02 4.16 5.40
CA GLY A 26 -4.41 3.25 4.45
C GLY A 26 -3.66 2.06 5.08
N GLU A 27 -3.40 2.06 6.38
CA GLU A 27 -2.64 1.00 7.08
C GLU A 27 -3.28 -0.39 6.96
N SER A 28 -4.59 -0.45 6.72
CA SER A 28 -5.31 -1.71 6.49
C SER A 28 -5.05 -2.34 5.12
N TRP A 29 -4.32 -1.69 4.21
CA TRP A 29 -3.68 -2.34 3.05
C TRP A 29 -2.43 -3.11 3.48
N HIS A 30 -2.61 -3.96 4.47
CA HIS A 30 -1.53 -4.51 5.25
C HIS A 30 -0.69 -5.52 4.45
N ASN A 31 -1.31 -6.27 3.54
CA ASN A 31 -0.58 -7.13 2.63
C ASN A 31 0.26 -6.34 1.62
N ASN A 32 -0.24 -5.19 1.16
CA ASN A 32 0.53 -4.30 0.30
C ASN A 32 1.77 -3.75 1.03
N HIS A 33 1.59 -3.29 2.28
CA HIS A 33 2.67 -2.83 3.13
C HIS A 33 3.75 -3.90 3.31
N HIS A 34 3.35 -5.12 3.66
CA HIS A 34 4.28 -6.24 3.84
C HIS A 34 4.99 -6.66 2.54
N ALA A 35 4.34 -6.54 1.39
CA ALA A 35 4.97 -6.82 0.11
C ALA A 35 6.01 -5.77 -0.27
N PHE A 36 5.79 -4.50 0.09
CA PHE A 36 6.62 -3.35 -0.27
C PHE A 36 6.79 -2.35 0.90
N PRO A 37 7.53 -2.69 1.96
CA PRO A 37 7.61 -1.89 3.18
C PRO A 37 8.27 -0.52 2.98
N SER A 38 9.07 -0.36 1.93
CA SER A 38 9.69 0.92 1.58
C SER A 38 8.76 1.85 0.79
N SER A 39 7.58 1.39 0.37
CA SER A 39 6.63 2.21 -0.36
C SER A 39 6.10 3.33 0.53
N ALA A 40 6.05 4.55 0.01
CA ALA A 40 5.37 5.65 0.69
C ALA A 40 3.84 5.53 0.64
N PHE A 41 3.31 4.62 -0.18
CA PHE A 41 1.88 4.40 -0.38
C PHE A 41 1.51 2.97 -0.01
N HIS A 42 0.47 2.83 0.80
CA HIS A 42 -0.14 1.56 1.17
C HIS A 42 -1.14 1.10 0.10
N GLY A 43 -1.85 2.05 -0.52
CA GLY A 43 -2.69 1.80 -1.69
C GLY A 43 -1.83 1.72 -2.96
N LEU A 44 -1.83 0.57 -3.62
CA LEU A 44 -1.04 0.30 -4.83
C LEU A 44 -1.90 0.17 -6.08
N ARG A 45 -3.21 -0.03 -5.93
CA ARG A 45 -4.18 -0.15 -7.04
C ARG A 45 -5.12 1.06 -7.09
N ARG A 46 -5.69 1.31 -8.27
CA ARG A 46 -6.50 2.52 -8.57
C ARG A 46 -7.65 2.83 -7.60
N PHE A 47 -8.22 1.83 -6.95
CA PHE A 47 -9.37 1.97 -6.04
C PHE A 47 -9.02 1.73 -4.57
N GLU A 48 -7.73 1.62 -4.23
CA GLU A 48 -7.29 1.44 -2.85
C GLU A 48 -7.15 2.82 -2.20
N LEU A 49 -8.12 3.17 -1.34
CA LEU A 49 -8.14 4.45 -0.63
C LEU A 49 -7.01 4.51 0.39
N ASP A 50 -6.13 5.48 0.24
CA ASP A 50 -4.93 5.66 1.08
C ASP A 50 -4.80 7.13 1.52
N PRO A 51 -5.57 7.55 2.56
CA PRO A 51 -5.52 8.91 3.06
C PRO A 51 -4.11 9.33 3.54
N GLY A 52 -3.34 8.43 4.13
CA GLY A 52 -1.95 8.69 4.52
C GLY A 52 -1.06 9.00 3.32
N GLY A 53 -1.19 8.21 2.24
CA GLY A 53 -0.53 8.48 0.97
C GLY A 53 -0.92 9.83 0.36
N TRP A 54 -2.17 10.27 0.51
CA TRP A 54 -2.60 11.60 0.05
C TRP A 54 -1.92 12.73 0.81
N VAL A 55 -1.76 12.59 2.13
CA VAL A 55 -1.00 13.55 2.95
C VAL A 55 0.46 13.62 2.47
N ILE A 56 1.13 12.48 2.29
CA ILE A 56 2.52 12.44 1.80
C ILE A 56 2.63 13.11 0.42
N ARG A 57 1.68 12.84 -0.48
CA ARG A 57 1.63 13.48 -1.80
C ARG A 57 1.41 14.99 -1.71
N GLY A 58 0.61 15.46 -0.75
CA GLY A 58 0.46 16.89 -0.46
C GLY A 58 1.77 17.52 -0.01
N LEU A 59 2.44 16.90 0.96
CA LEU A 59 3.75 17.35 1.46
C LEU A 59 4.81 17.40 0.36
N GLU A 60 4.85 16.39 -0.51
CA GLU A 60 5.77 16.36 -1.66
C GLU A 60 5.50 17.49 -2.65
N ARG A 61 4.22 17.78 -2.95
CA ARG A 61 3.85 18.90 -3.82
C ARG A 61 4.22 20.26 -3.23
N CYS A 62 4.16 20.40 -1.91
CA CYS A 62 4.59 21.60 -1.21
C CYS A 62 6.12 21.69 -1.02
N GLY A 63 6.89 20.70 -1.47
CA GLY A 63 8.35 20.65 -1.27
C GLY A 63 8.78 20.30 0.17
N LEU A 64 7.84 19.86 1.02
CA LEU A 64 8.10 19.47 2.41
C LEU A 64 8.56 18.02 2.56
N ALA A 65 8.30 17.20 1.54
CA ALA A 65 8.82 15.83 1.44
C ALA A 65 9.55 15.64 0.11
N TRP A 66 10.66 14.91 0.13
CA TRP A 66 11.44 14.59 -1.06
C TRP A 66 11.80 13.12 -1.09
N ARG A 67 12.21 12.61 -2.26
CA ARG A 67 12.57 11.20 -2.48
C ARG A 67 11.46 10.21 -2.09
N VAL A 68 10.20 10.58 -2.34
CA VAL A 68 9.03 9.72 -2.06
C VAL A 68 9.10 8.44 -2.89
N VAL A 69 9.22 7.30 -2.22
CA VAL A 69 9.38 5.99 -2.86
C VAL A 69 8.04 5.50 -3.41
N ARG A 70 8.01 5.23 -4.71
CA ARG A 70 6.88 4.61 -5.42
C ARG A 70 7.31 3.29 -6.01
N ILE A 71 6.46 2.27 -5.90
CA ILE A 71 6.75 0.94 -6.43
C ILE A 71 6.28 0.87 -7.89
N PRO A 72 7.19 0.64 -8.86
CA PRO A 72 6.82 0.53 -10.27
C PRO A 72 5.86 -0.66 -10.53
N PRO A 73 4.95 -0.56 -11.50
CA PRO A 73 4.01 -1.64 -11.82
C PRO A 73 4.68 -2.99 -12.09
N ALA A 74 5.83 -3.01 -12.78
CA ALA A 74 6.58 -4.24 -13.03
C ALA A 74 7.02 -4.95 -11.74
N ARG A 75 7.42 -4.18 -10.71
CA ARG A 75 7.81 -4.73 -9.40
C ARG A 75 6.60 -5.22 -8.61
N GLN A 76 5.44 -4.60 -8.80
CA GLN A 76 4.16 -5.08 -8.23
C GLN A 76 3.74 -6.40 -8.88
N GLN A 77 3.79 -6.48 -10.21
CA GLN A 77 3.44 -7.67 -10.99
C GLN A 77 4.26 -8.90 -10.60
N ALA A 78 5.57 -8.71 -10.40
CA ALA A 78 6.48 -9.79 -10.01
C ALA A 78 6.18 -10.42 -8.63
N LYS A 79 5.29 -9.83 -7.83
CA LYS A 79 4.89 -10.35 -6.52
C LYS A 79 3.40 -10.62 -6.41
N LEU A 80 2.63 -10.56 -7.49
CA LEU A 80 1.19 -10.87 -7.41
C LEU A 80 1.02 -12.30 -6.92
N ALA A 81 0.13 -12.49 -5.94
CA ALA A 81 -0.27 -13.84 -5.55
C ALA A 81 -1.11 -14.44 -6.68
N ASP A 82 -0.84 -15.71 -7.01
CA ASP A 82 -1.68 -16.46 -7.95
C ASP A 82 -3.13 -16.51 -7.42
N ALA A 83 -4.07 -16.28 -8.34
CA ALA A 83 -5.50 -16.09 -8.04
C ALA A 83 -6.21 -17.35 -7.55
#